data_AF-A0A350M2C8-F1
#
_entry.id   AF-A0A350M2C8-F1
#
_cell.length_a   1.000
_cell.length_b   1.000
_cell.length_c   1.000
_cell.angle_alpha   90.00
_cell.angle_beta   90.00
_cell.angle_gamma   90.00
#
_symmetry.space_group_name_H-M   'P 1'
#
loop_
_entity.id
_entity.type
_entity.pdbx_description
1 polymer ?
#
loop_
_entity_poly.entity_id
_entity_poly.type
_entity_poly.pdbx_seq_one_letter_code
_entity_poly.pdbx_strand_id
1 'polypeptide(L)'
;MPMKKLVVIMLGLIIGSGYTFSQCTNTVNASSESIKAKGEQRTKSNSYFWVCRGKSLILTGSHNTIYAEDSVALNVAGDSNFIYQKNYGSLNVSGAYNTVRINNTSTYTNNGTFTNKSNCPVMTFVYDVAPAGGCDWAAGIDANESQKSFSVYPVPSSGTLYLNANRDINLDQVSVFSIDGKRHAQVRLLGDRRSLDVSDLGPGIYFIELKLDEGRSIQKFIKE
;
A
#
# COMPACT_ATOMS: atom_id res chain seq x y z
N MET A 1 -13.72 71.13 30.76
CA MET A 1 -12.97 70.12 29.97
C MET A 1 -12.94 68.81 30.73
N PRO A 2 -13.76 67.80 30.35
CA PRO A 2 -13.74 66.48 30.97
C PRO A 2 -13.09 65.43 30.05
N MET A 3 -12.12 64.67 30.58
CA MET A 3 -11.52 63.52 29.91
C MET A 3 -12.49 62.32 29.91
N LYS A 4 -12.92 61.88 28.73
CA LYS A 4 -13.65 60.61 28.55
C LYS A 4 -12.67 59.44 28.75
N LYS A 5 -12.92 58.60 29.76
CA LYS A 5 -12.26 57.28 29.91
C LYS A 5 -12.83 56.33 28.85
N LEU A 6 -11.98 55.92 27.92
CA LEU A 6 -12.29 54.92 26.90
C LEU A 6 -12.21 53.53 27.54
N VAL A 7 -13.35 52.89 27.77
CA VAL A 7 -13.42 51.50 28.21
C VAL A 7 -13.30 50.61 26.97
N VAL A 8 -12.14 50.01 26.77
CA VAL A 8 -11.91 49.01 25.71
C VAL A 8 -12.37 47.66 26.25
N ILE A 9 -13.53 47.19 25.79
CA ILE A 9 -14.01 45.83 26.03
C ILE A 9 -13.20 44.91 25.10
N MET A 10 -12.19 44.24 25.66
CA MET A 10 -11.45 43.20 24.94
C MET A 10 -12.37 41.97 24.84
N LEU A 11 -13.08 41.82 23.73
CA LEU A 11 -13.68 40.54 23.36
C LEU A 11 -12.52 39.57 23.11
N GLY A 12 -12.29 38.66 24.07
CA GLY A 12 -11.40 37.53 23.88
C GLY A 12 -11.96 36.63 22.78
N LEU A 13 -11.41 36.76 21.57
CA LEU A 13 -11.57 35.75 20.54
C LEU A 13 -10.83 34.50 21.04
N ILE A 14 -11.59 33.48 21.44
CA ILE A 14 -11.07 32.13 21.62
C ILE A 14 -10.73 31.65 20.21
N ILE A 15 -9.49 31.90 19.76
CA ILE A 15 -8.95 31.23 18.59
C ILE A 15 -8.53 29.85 19.10
N GLY A 16 -9.47 28.91 19.06
CA GLY A 16 -9.11 27.50 19.08
C GLY A 16 -8.10 27.30 17.97
N SER A 17 -6.87 26.94 18.35
CA SER A 17 -5.80 26.62 17.42
C SER A 17 -6.23 25.42 16.58
N GLY A 18 -6.85 25.73 15.44
CA GLY A 18 -7.19 24.76 14.42
C GLY A 18 -5.93 24.01 14.04
N TYR A 19 -5.93 22.70 14.28
CA TYR A 19 -4.90 21.80 13.81
C TYR A 19 -4.76 22.02 12.30
N THR A 20 -3.62 22.56 11.88
CA THR A 20 -3.40 23.00 10.51
C THR A 20 -3.31 21.78 9.59
N PHE A 21 -4.33 21.55 8.77
CA PHE A 21 -4.35 20.52 7.72
C PHE A 21 -3.17 20.64 6.73
N SER A 22 -2.54 21.82 6.65
CA SER A 22 -1.44 22.12 5.73
C SER A 22 -0.22 21.20 5.86
N GLN A 23 0.12 20.71 7.06
CA GLN A 23 1.35 19.93 7.28
C GLN A 23 1.25 18.46 6.84
N CYS A 24 0.04 17.99 6.53
CA CYS A 24 -0.24 16.62 6.09
C CYS A 24 -0.56 16.54 4.58
N THR A 25 -0.52 17.66 3.89
CA THR A 25 -0.63 17.75 2.43
C THR A 25 0.73 18.17 1.87
N ASN A 26 1.37 17.31 1.09
CA ASN A 26 2.72 17.54 0.61
C ASN A 26 2.84 17.27 -0.89
N THR A 27 3.49 18.18 -1.61
CA THR A 27 3.82 17.96 -3.02
C THR A 27 5.07 17.10 -3.13
N VAL A 28 5.00 16.01 -3.89
CA VAL A 28 6.17 15.15 -4.18
C VAL A 28 7.16 15.96 -5.02
N ASN A 29 8.41 16.07 -4.56
CA ASN A 29 9.42 16.89 -5.23
C ASN A 29 9.82 16.28 -6.59
N ALA A 30 9.97 17.11 -7.62
CA ALA A 30 10.40 16.69 -8.97
C ALA A 30 11.75 15.99 -9.03
N SER A 31 12.64 16.28 -8.08
CA SER A 31 13.97 15.68 -7.97
C SER A 31 13.97 14.38 -7.17
N SER A 32 12.80 13.84 -6.82
CA SER A 32 12.72 12.61 -6.02
C SER A 32 13.24 11.40 -6.78
N GLU A 33 14.13 10.65 -6.15
CA GLU A 33 14.49 9.31 -6.61
C GLU A 33 13.34 8.35 -6.27
N SER A 34 12.79 7.68 -7.29
CA SER A 34 11.65 6.77 -7.08
C SER A 34 12.12 5.37 -6.71
N ILE A 35 11.68 4.88 -5.56
CA ILE A 35 12.03 3.56 -5.03
C ILE A 35 10.91 2.58 -5.36
N LYS A 36 11.17 1.69 -6.33
CA LYS A 36 10.16 0.80 -6.94
C LYS A 36 10.29 -0.67 -6.55
N ALA A 37 11.31 -1.04 -5.79
CA ALA A 37 11.55 -2.42 -5.34
C ALA A 37 11.56 -2.53 -3.80
N LYS A 38 11.41 -3.75 -3.30
CA LYS A 38 11.50 -4.04 -1.86
C LYS A 38 12.96 -4.23 -1.45
N GLY A 39 13.32 -3.75 -0.26
CA GLY A 39 14.61 -3.98 0.38
C GLY A 39 15.75 -3.10 -0.16
N GLU A 40 15.42 -2.05 -0.91
CA GLU A 40 16.42 -1.16 -1.50
C GLU A 40 17.22 -0.44 -0.42
N GLN A 41 18.54 -0.41 -0.58
CA GLN A 41 19.44 0.28 0.34
C GLN A 41 20.02 1.53 -0.33
N ARG A 42 20.03 2.66 0.38
CA ARG A 42 20.62 3.90 -0.09
C ARG A 42 21.48 4.53 0.99
N THR A 43 22.66 5.01 0.59
CA THR A 43 23.53 5.82 1.45
C THR A 43 23.67 7.19 0.81
N LYS A 44 22.81 8.14 1.18
CA LYS A 44 22.70 9.44 0.51
C LYS A 44 22.17 10.50 1.47
N SER A 45 22.62 11.73 1.28
CA SER A 45 22.21 12.90 2.05
C SER A 45 21.71 14.01 1.13
N ASN A 46 20.99 14.99 1.68
CA ASN A 46 20.47 16.15 0.95
C ASN A 46 19.64 15.77 -0.29
N SER A 47 18.87 14.70 -0.19
CA SER A 47 18.15 14.10 -1.32
C SER A 47 16.66 13.94 -1.06
N TYR A 48 15.90 13.76 -2.13
CA TYR A 48 14.47 13.48 -2.10
C TYR A 48 14.22 12.04 -2.53
N PHE A 49 13.35 11.33 -1.82
CA PHE A 49 12.96 9.97 -2.12
C PHE A 49 11.45 9.85 -2.21
N TRP A 50 10.95 9.17 -3.23
CA TRP A 50 9.56 8.79 -3.36
C TRP A 50 9.45 7.27 -3.35
N VAL A 51 8.96 6.70 -2.26
CA VAL A 51 8.90 5.24 -2.06
C VAL A 51 7.52 4.74 -2.42
N CYS A 52 7.47 3.87 -3.43
CA CYS A 52 6.22 3.44 -4.04
C CYS A 52 5.46 2.45 -3.16
N ARG A 53 4.14 2.36 -3.37
CA ARG A 53 3.23 1.54 -2.57
C ARG A 53 3.72 0.11 -2.43
N GLY A 54 3.72 -0.41 -1.20
CA GLY A 54 4.14 -1.79 -0.90
C GLY A 54 5.64 -2.07 -1.04
N LYS A 55 6.46 -1.05 -1.31
CA LYS A 55 7.92 -1.17 -1.45
C LYS A 55 8.62 -0.81 -0.13
N SER A 56 9.94 -0.92 -0.10
CA SER A 56 10.69 -0.62 1.13
C SER A 56 12.06 -0.04 0.87
N LEU A 57 12.48 0.83 1.79
CA LEU A 57 13.73 1.57 1.72
C LEU A 57 14.47 1.48 3.06
N ILE A 58 15.75 1.13 3.00
CA ILE A 58 16.72 1.28 4.08
C ILE A 58 17.62 2.45 3.67
N LEU A 59 17.48 3.58 4.36
CA LEU A 59 18.21 4.81 4.08
C LEU A 59 19.20 5.09 5.20
N THR A 60 20.46 5.29 4.84
CA THR A 60 21.47 5.88 5.71
C THR A 60 21.90 7.24 5.16
N GLY A 61 21.72 8.30 5.94
CA GLY A 61 22.14 9.64 5.58
C GLY A 61 21.24 10.72 6.17
N SER A 62 21.62 11.97 5.95
CA SER A 62 21.06 13.12 6.66
C SER A 62 20.44 14.14 5.72
N HIS A 63 19.54 14.97 6.23
CA HIS A 63 18.87 16.04 5.49
C HIS A 63 18.09 15.56 4.26
N ASN A 64 17.54 14.34 4.32
CA ASN A 64 16.71 13.81 3.24
C ASN A 64 15.24 14.12 3.48
N THR A 65 14.46 14.19 2.40
CA THR A 65 13.00 14.21 2.45
C THR A 65 12.44 12.95 1.81
N ILE A 66 11.60 12.22 2.54
CA ILE A 66 11.05 10.93 2.12
C ILE A 66 9.53 11.04 2.04
N TYR A 67 8.98 10.77 0.86
CA TYR A 67 7.55 10.61 0.60
C TYR A 67 7.26 9.12 0.46
N ALA A 68 6.59 8.52 1.44
CA ALA A 68 6.27 7.10 1.43
C ALA A 68 4.77 6.86 1.23
N GLU A 69 4.46 6.12 0.17
CA GLU A 69 3.11 5.68 -0.18
C GLU A 69 2.56 4.65 0.83
N ASP A 70 1.32 4.20 0.58
CA ASP A 70 0.68 3.18 1.41
C ASP A 70 1.49 1.87 1.48
N SER A 71 1.42 1.19 2.63
CA SER A 71 2.07 -0.10 2.85
C SER A 71 3.59 -0.11 2.65
N VAL A 72 4.25 1.03 2.80
CA VAL A 72 5.72 1.14 2.69
C VAL A 72 6.39 0.77 4.01
N ALA A 73 7.49 0.02 3.93
CA ALA A 73 8.39 -0.20 5.06
C ALA A 73 9.67 0.66 4.94
N LEU A 74 9.96 1.45 5.97
CA LEU A 74 11.10 2.36 6.05
C LEU A 74 12.00 2.03 7.23
N ASN A 75 13.30 1.98 6.98
CA ASN A 75 14.34 2.08 8.01
C ASN A 75 15.21 3.29 7.68
N VAL A 76 15.10 4.36 8.45
CA VAL A 76 15.83 5.61 8.21
C VAL A 76 16.82 5.85 9.34
N ALA A 77 18.10 5.93 8.99
CA ALA A 77 19.19 6.22 9.88
C ALA A 77 19.92 7.50 9.45
N GLY A 78 20.18 8.38 10.39
CA GLY A 78 20.85 9.66 10.18
C GLY A 78 20.01 10.83 10.67
N ASP A 79 20.52 12.02 10.43
CA ASP A 79 20.05 13.21 11.14
C ASP A 79 19.21 14.12 10.25
N SER A 80 18.32 14.88 10.87
CA SER A 80 17.57 15.95 10.20
C SER A 80 16.77 15.52 8.96
N ASN A 81 16.29 14.27 8.92
CA ASN A 81 15.45 13.79 7.83
C ASN A 81 13.98 14.17 8.05
N PHE A 82 13.29 14.50 6.96
CA PHE A 82 11.84 14.74 6.92
C PHE A 82 11.14 13.54 6.31
N ILE A 83 10.24 12.90 7.05
CA ILE A 83 9.61 11.66 6.65
C ILE A 83 8.09 11.84 6.65
N TYR A 84 7.47 11.62 5.50
CA TYR A 84 6.02 11.61 5.31
C TYR A 84 5.59 10.18 4.97
N GLN A 85 4.81 9.56 5.86
CA GLN A 85 4.38 8.17 5.73
C GLN A 85 2.86 8.08 5.67
N LYS A 86 2.34 7.54 4.55
CA LYS A 86 0.92 7.18 4.40
C LYS A 86 0.56 5.90 5.16
N ASN A 87 -0.60 5.33 4.86
CA ASN A 87 -1.28 4.31 5.66
C ASN A 87 -0.56 2.97 5.66
N TYR A 88 -0.81 2.15 6.69
CA TYR A 88 -0.43 0.74 6.77
C TYR A 88 1.08 0.45 6.58
N GLY A 89 1.93 1.44 6.78
CA GLY A 89 3.38 1.30 6.67
C GLY A 89 4.05 0.90 7.98
N SER A 90 5.36 0.71 7.92
CA SER A 90 6.21 0.56 9.10
C SER A 90 7.40 1.50 9.01
N LEU A 91 7.62 2.32 10.03
CA LEU A 91 8.74 3.26 10.08
C LEU A 91 9.59 3.00 11.31
N ASN A 92 10.86 2.66 11.10
CA ASN A 92 11.89 2.73 12.11
C ASN A 92 12.81 3.92 11.81
N VAL A 93 12.97 4.82 12.76
CA VAL A 93 13.85 5.99 12.63
C VAL A 93 14.93 5.97 13.72
N SER A 94 16.14 6.33 13.34
CA SER A 94 17.30 6.48 14.22
C SER A 94 18.13 7.69 13.83
N GLY A 95 19.00 8.17 14.71
CA GLY A 95 19.70 9.46 14.57
C GLY A 95 18.96 10.61 15.25
N ALA A 96 19.42 11.84 15.03
CA ALA A 96 18.97 13.02 15.73
C ALA A 96 18.12 13.97 14.86
N TYR A 97 17.23 14.74 15.48
CA TYR A 97 16.52 15.87 14.84
C TYR A 97 15.65 15.50 13.62
N ASN A 98 15.23 14.26 13.51
CA ASN A 98 14.31 13.85 12.45
C ASN A 98 12.91 14.43 12.67
N THR A 99 12.20 14.73 11.59
CA THR A 99 10.79 15.14 11.61
C THR A 99 9.94 14.09 10.92
N VAL A 100 8.96 13.55 11.64
CA VAL A 100 8.08 12.47 11.17
C VAL A 100 6.63 12.93 11.13
N ARG A 101 6.01 12.77 9.97
CA ARG A 101 4.60 12.99 9.68
C ARG A 101 4.01 11.66 9.26
N ILE A 102 3.17 11.04 10.09
CA ILE A 102 2.75 9.65 9.86
C ILE A 102 1.25 9.45 10.10
N ASN A 103 0.63 8.61 9.27
CA ASN A 103 -0.75 8.19 9.50
C ASN A 103 -0.88 7.27 10.73
N ASN A 104 -2.01 7.34 11.41
CA ASN A 104 -2.28 6.56 12.63
C ASN A 104 -2.33 5.03 12.40
N THR A 105 -2.56 4.58 11.17
CA THR A 105 -2.61 3.15 10.80
C THR A 105 -1.23 2.53 10.59
N SER A 106 -0.17 3.34 10.58
CA SER A 106 1.21 2.89 10.36
C SER A 106 1.93 2.65 11.68
N THR A 107 2.78 1.63 11.70
CA THR A 107 3.64 1.33 12.86
C THR A 107 4.84 2.28 12.89
N TYR A 108 5.24 2.70 14.08
CA TYR A 108 6.32 3.67 14.27
C TYR A 108 7.19 3.27 15.47
N THR A 109 8.49 3.14 15.22
CA THR A 109 9.52 2.91 16.24
C THR A 109 10.54 4.04 16.17
N ASN A 110 10.79 4.69 17.31
CA ASN A 110 11.83 5.71 17.43
C ASN A 110 13.01 5.16 18.23
N ASN A 111 14.14 4.95 17.54
CA ASN A 111 15.41 4.58 18.14
C ASN A 111 16.40 5.77 18.12
N GLY A 112 15.92 6.97 17.81
CA GLY A 112 16.71 8.20 17.71
C GLY A 112 16.51 9.17 18.87
N THR A 113 17.19 10.30 18.79
CA THR A 113 17.08 11.41 19.76
C THR A 113 16.43 12.64 19.10
N PHE A 114 15.71 13.46 19.86
CA PHE A 114 15.11 14.71 19.36
C PHE A 114 14.27 14.57 18.07
N THR A 115 13.62 13.42 17.88
CA THR A 115 12.73 13.21 16.73
C THR A 115 11.37 13.82 17.01
N ASN A 116 10.94 14.76 16.18
CA ASN A 116 9.61 15.36 16.28
C ASN A 116 8.61 14.54 15.45
N LYS A 117 7.70 13.84 16.12
CA LYS A 117 6.64 13.07 15.49
C LYS A 117 5.31 13.82 15.60
N SER A 118 4.58 13.91 14.49
CA SER A 118 3.17 14.31 14.49
C SER A 118 2.33 13.38 13.64
N ASN A 119 1.08 13.21 14.06
CA ASN A 119 0.12 12.33 13.43
C ASN A 119 -0.65 13.08 12.33
N CYS A 120 -0.85 12.41 11.21
CA CYS A 120 -1.62 12.89 10.06
C CYS A 120 -2.74 11.89 9.75
N PRO A 121 -3.94 12.04 10.36
CA PRO A 121 -5.07 11.13 10.13
C PRO A 121 -5.46 11.00 8.66
N VAL A 122 -5.24 12.07 7.88
CA VAL A 122 -5.31 12.07 6.42
C VAL A 122 -3.97 12.60 5.90
N MET A 123 -3.26 11.78 5.13
CA MET A 123 -2.00 12.15 4.47
C MET A 123 -2.24 12.25 2.97
N THR A 124 -2.07 13.43 2.40
CA THR A 124 -2.34 13.69 0.99
C THR A 124 -1.05 14.05 0.28
N PHE A 125 -0.73 13.36 -0.81
CA PHE A 125 0.36 13.76 -1.70
C PHE A 125 -0.19 14.37 -2.99
N VAL A 126 0.41 15.49 -3.39
CA VAL A 126 0.15 16.17 -4.68
C VAL A 126 1.27 15.78 -5.64
N TYR A 127 0.91 15.34 -6.84
CA TYR A 127 1.86 14.73 -7.80
C TYR A 127 2.14 15.59 -9.04
N ASP A 128 1.64 16.82 -9.09
CA ASP A 128 1.72 17.69 -10.27
C ASP A 128 3.13 17.90 -10.81
N VAL A 129 4.13 17.78 -9.93
CA VAL A 129 5.55 17.92 -10.27
C VAL A 129 6.36 16.66 -9.96
N ALA A 130 5.71 15.52 -9.71
CA ALA A 130 6.41 14.27 -9.42
C ALA A 130 7.29 13.85 -10.62
N PRO A 131 8.42 13.15 -10.39
CA PRO A 131 9.33 12.73 -11.46
C PRO A 131 8.62 11.83 -12.49
N ALA A 132 8.92 12.06 -13.77
CA ALA A 132 8.36 11.27 -14.87
C ALA A 132 8.76 9.79 -14.74
N GLY A 133 7.78 8.90 -14.91
CA GLY A 133 7.98 7.46 -14.68
C GLY A 133 8.41 7.17 -13.26
N GLY A 134 7.94 7.92 -12.26
CA GLY A 134 8.22 7.67 -10.84
C GLY A 134 7.44 6.48 -10.29
N CYS A 135 6.75 6.64 -9.16
CA CYS A 135 5.78 5.64 -8.73
C CYS A 135 4.58 5.65 -9.69
N ASP A 136 4.72 4.94 -10.80
CA ASP A 136 3.61 4.70 -11.71
C ASP A 136 2.50 4.04 -10.92
N TRP A 137 1.39 4.77 -10.83
CA TRP A 137 0.09 4.29 -10.37
C TRP A 137 -0.56 3.37 -11.41
N ALA A 138 0.19 2.94 -12.44
CA ALA A 138 -0.17 1.80 -13.23
C ALA A 138 -0.64 0.74 -12.23
N ALA A 139 -1.92 0.39 -12.33
CA ALA A 139 -2.51 -0.77 -11.72
C ALA A 139 -1.86 -2.03 -12.35
N GLY A 140 -0.53 -2.10 -12.32
CA GLY A 140 0.20 -3.33 -12.38
C GLY A 140 -0.22 -4.07 -11.14
N ILE A 141 -1.06 -5.08 -11.35
CA ILE A 141 -0.90 -6.38 -10.71
C ILE A 141 0.58 -6.46 -10.34
N ASP A 142 0.86 -6.34 -9.03
CA ASP A 142 2.23 -6.38 -8.54
C ASP A 142 2.81 -7.64 -9.14
N ALA A 143 3.71 -7.49 -10.12
CA ALA A 143 4.53 -8.58 -10.62
C ALA A 143 5.60 -8.86 -9.55
N ASN A 144 5.14 -9.01 -8.31
CA ASN A 144 5.78 -9.76 -7.27
C ASN A 144 5.13 -11.12 -7.35
N GLU A 145 5.74 -11.95 -8.21
CA GLU A 145 5.76 -13.38 -8.06
C GLU A 145 6.23 -13.74 -6.65
N SER A 146 5.30 -13.75 -5.71
CA SER A 146 5.36 -14.66 -4.58
C SER A 146 4.09 -15.47 -4.63
N GLN A 147 4.23 -16.64 -5.28
CA GLN A 147 3.28 -17.74 -5.29
C GLN A 147 1.92 -17.45 -5.93
N LYS A 148 1.85 -17.53 -7.27
CA LYS A 148 0.63 -18.05 -7.92
C LYS A 148 0.45 -19.48 -7.43
N SER A 149 -0.44 -19.67 -6.47
CA SER A 149 -0.72 -20.97 -5.85
C SER A 149 -1.31 -21.98 -6.83
N PHE A 150 -1.92 -21.53 -7.95
CA PHE A 150 -2.41 -22.43 -8.99
C PHE A 150 -2.68 -21.80 -10.38
N SER A 151 -2.76 -22.64 -11.40
CA SER A 151 -3.23 -22.32 -12.76
C SER A 151 -4.33 -23.29 -13.22
N VAL A 152 -5.13 -22.85 -14.20
CA VAL A 152 -6.26 -23.62 -14.75
C VAL A 152 -6.10 -23.77 -16.27
N TYR A 153 -6.37 -24.95 -16.81
CA TYR A 153 -6.24 -25.23 -18.25
C TYR A 153 -7.18 -26.37 -18.70
N PRO A 154 -7.61 -26.41 -19.96
CA PRO A 154 -7.40 -25.41 -21.00
C PRO A 154 -8.23 -24.14 -20.76
N VAL A 155 -7.75 -23.02 -21.29
CA VAL A 155 -8.54 -21.78 -21.41
C VAL A 155 -8.40 -21.29 -22.87
N PRO A 156 -9.49 -21.20 -23.65
CA PRO A 156 -10.86 -21.56 -23.30
C PRO A 156 -11.07 -23.06 -23.02
N SER A 157 -12.11 -23.40 -22.26
CA SER A 157 -12.49 -24.79 -21.95
C SER A 157 -13.80 -25.17 -22.64
N SER A 158 -13.86 -26.41 -23.13
CA SER A 158 -15.07 -27.00 -23.71
C SER A 158 -15.91 -27.81 -22.70
N GLY A 159 -15.38 -28.09 -21.50
CA GLY A 159 -16.14 -28.86 -20.50
C GLY A 159 -15.34 -29.40 -19.32
N THR A 160 -14.02 -29.58 -19.41
CA THR A 160 -13.21 -29.99 -18.26
C THR A 160 -12.04 -29.03 -18.06
N LEU A 161 -11.80 -28.68 -16.80
CA LEU A 161 -10.66 -27.87 -16.38
C LEU A 161 -9.75 -28.69 -15.48
N TYR A 162 -8.46 -28.51 -15.66
CA TYR A 162 -7.40 -29.08 -14.85
C TYR A 162 -6.74 -27.97 -14.02
N LEU A 163 -6.44 -28.28 -12.77
CA LEU A 163 -5.88 -27.36 -11.78
C LEU A 163 -4.42 -27.76 -11.53
N ASN A 164 -3.45 -26.95 -11.94
CA ASN A 164 -2.07 -27.15 -11.55
C ASN A 164 -1.76 -26.27 -10.34
N ALA A 165 -1.45 -26.87 -9.20
CA ALA A 165 -1.11 -26.17 -7.96
C ALA A 165 0.12 -26.81 -7.33
N ASN A 166 0.92 -26.06 -6.57
CA ASN A 166 2.09 -26.60 -5.88
C ASN A 166 1.68 -27.74 -4.92
N ARG A 167 2.55 -28.73 -4.70
CA ARG A 167 2.22 -29.95 -3.92
C ARG A 167 1.92 -29.67 -2.45
N ASP A 168 2.45 -28.57 -1.92
CA ASP A 168 2.29 -28.18 -0.52
C ASP A 168 0.96 -27.45 -0.25
N ILE A 169 0.11 -27.29 -1.28
CA ILE A 169 -1.16 -26.60 -1.16
C ILE A 169 -2.27 -27.63 -0.96
N ASN A 170 -2.85 -27.62 0.24
CA ASN A 170 -4.05 -28.40 0.50
C ASN A 170 -5.25 -27.75 -0.20
N LEU A 171 -5.81 -28.47 -1.17
CA LEU A 171 -6.93 -27.99 -1.99
C LEU A 171 -8.25 -28.43 -1.38
N ASP A 172 -8.71 -27.70 -0.37
CA ASP A 172 -9.93 -28.10 0.35
C ASP A 172 -11.20 -27.92 -0.50
N GLN A 173 -11.29 -26.81 -1.22
CA GLN A 173 -12.51 -26.42 -1.91
C GLN A 173 -12.25 -25.51 -3.11
N VAL A 174 -12.92 -25.85 -4.21
CA VAL A 174 -13.00 -25.06 -5.44
C VAL A 174 -14.42 -24.52 -5.56
N SER A 175 -14.55 -23.25 -5.93
CA SER A 175 -15.85 -22.65 -6.30
C SER A 175 -15.76 -22.00 -7.67
N VAL A 176 -16.84 -22.07 -8.45
CA VAL A 176 -16.96 -21.39 -9.75
C VAL A 176 -18.00 -20.29 -9.64
N PHE A 177 -17.65 -19.10 -10.10
CA PHE A 177 -18.51 -17.93 -10.12
C PHE A 177 -18.62 -17.35 -11.53
N SER A 178 -19.80 -16.85 -11.89
CA SER A 178 -20.01 -15.99 -13.06
C SER A 178 -19.64 -14.54 -12.75
N ILE A 179 -19.64 -13.68 -13.76
CA ILE A 179 -19.24 -12.27 -13.65
C ILE A 179 -20.15 -11.42 -12.74
N ASP A 180 -21.41 -11.82 -12.56
CA ASP A 180 -22.36 -11.22 -11.63
C ASP A 180 -22.19 -11.74 -10.18
N GLY A 181 -21.18 -12.60 -9.93
CA GLY A 181 -20.88 -13.16 -8.62
C GLY A 181 -21.75 -14.36 -8.24
N LYS A 182 -22.62 -14.85 -9.13
CA LYS A 182 -23.42 -16.06 -8.85
C LYS A 182 -22.51 -17.29 -8.82
N ARG A 183 -22.64 -18.11 -7.77
CA ARG A 183 -21.90 -19.37 -7.64
C ARG A 183 -22.59 -20.48 -8.43
N HIS A 184 -21.87 -21.09 -9.37
CA HIS A 184 -22.34 -22.17 -10.23
C HIS A 184 -21.93 -23.56 -9.74
N ALA A 185 -20.74 -23.68 -9.15
CA ALA A 185 -20.24 -24.95 -8.63
C ALA A 185 -19.47 -24.73 -7.32
N GLN A 186 -19.48 -25.74 -6.47
CA GLN A 186 -18.63 -25.83 -5.28
C GLN A 186 -18.26 -27.29 -5.05
N VAL A 187 -16.97 -27.62 -5.20
CA VAL A 187 -16.48 -29.01 -5.17
C VAL A 187 -15.35 -29.10 -4.15
N ARG A 188 -15.39 -30.13 -3.30
CA ARG A 188 -14.24 -30.52 -2.48
C ARG A 188 -13.31 -31.37 -3.33
N LEU A 189 -12.06 -30.96 -3.46
CA LEU A 189 -11.06 -31.81 -4.12
C LEU A 189 -10.51 -32.76 -3.05
N LEU A 190 -10.76 -34.05 -3.24
CA LEU A 190 -10.26 -35.09 -2.35
C LEU A 190 -9.05 -35.76 -3.01
N GLY A 191 -7.92 -35.79 -2.31
CA GLY A 191 -6.67 -36.42 -2.77
C GLY A 191 -6.04 -35.71 -3.97
N ASP A 192 -5.49 -36.48 -4.91
CA ASP A 192 -4.78 -35.96 -6.10
C ASP A 192 -5.71 -35.47 -7.23
N ARG A 193 -7.03 -35.51 -7.04
CA ARG A 193 -7.98 -35.11 -8.08
C ARG A 193 -7.88 -33.61 -8.34
N ARG A 194 -7.31 -33.26 -9.49
CA ARG A 194 -7.06 -31.88 -9.93
C ARG A 194 -7.88 -31.53 -11.17
N SER A 195 -9.10 -32.03 -11.28
CA SER A 195 -10.00 -31.73 -12.39
C SER A 195 -11.39 -31.31 -11.92
N LEU A 196 -11.99 -30.40 -12.68
CA LEU A 196 -13.31 -29.85 -12.47
C LEU A 196 -14.12 -29.96 -13.77
N ASP A 197 -15.31 -30.55 -13.66
CA ASP A 197 -16.27 -30.57 -14.75
C ASP A 197 -17.05 -29.24 -14.79
N VAL A 198 -17.09 -28.64 -15.97
CA VAL A 198 -17.74 -27.38 -16.29
C VAL A 198 -18.60 -27.50 -17.57
N SER A 199 -18.92 -28.72 -18.02
CA SER A 199 -19.72 -28.96 -19.22
C SER A 199 -21.08 -28.26 -19.17
N ASP A 200 -21.68 -28.20 -17.98
CA ASP A 200 -23.02 -27.67 -17.75
C ASP A 200 -23.07 -26.14 -17.74
N LEU A 201 -21.91 -25.47 -17.81
CA LEU A 201 -21.82 -24.03 -17.92
C LEU A 201 -22.07 -23.59 -19.36
N GLY A 202 -22.96 -22.60 -19.51
CA GLY A 202 -23.13 -21.91 -20.78
C GLY A 202 -21.88 -21.09 -21.17
N PRO A 203 -21.71 -20.74 -22.45
CA PRO A 203 -20.55 -19.97 -22.91
C PRO A 203 -20.43 -18.63 -22.18
N GLY A 204 -19.22 -18.26 -21.77
CA GLY A 204 -19.02 -17.02 -21.02
C GLY A 204 -17.75 -16.94 -20.18
N ILE A 205 -17.63 -15.85 -19.42
CA ILE A 205 -16.51 -15.60 -18.50
C ILE A 205 -16.86 -16.06 -17.10
N TYR A 206 -15.97 -16.86 -16.52
CA TYR A 206 -16.12 -17.39 -15.17
C TYR A 206 -14.83 -17.25 -14.37
N PHE A 207 -14.96 -17.35 -13.05
CA PHE A 207 -13.89 -17.27 -12.08
C PHE A 207 -13.86 -18.54 -11.23
N ILE A 208 -12.69 -19.16 -11.11
CA ILE A 208 -12.42 -20.23 -10.16
C ILE A 208 -11.79 -19.62 -8.93
N GLU A 209 -12.40 -19.83 -7.78
CA GLU A 209 -11.84 -19.51 -6.46
C GLU A 209 -11.39 -20.80 -5.79
N LEU A 210 -10.14 -20.84 -5.34
CA LEU A 210 -9.65 -21.83 -4.39
C LEU A 210 -9.61 -21.20 -3.01
N LYS A 211 -10.18 -21.91 -2.03
CA LYS A 211 -9.98 -21.61 -0.62
C LYS A 211 -8.72 -22.34 -0.14
N LEU A 212 -7.77 -21.60 0.40
CA LEU A 212 -6.51 -22.07 0.95
C LEU A 212 -6.48 -21.81 2.46
N ASP A 213 -5.56 -22.46 3.18
CA ASP A 213 -5.38 -22.24 4.63
C ASP A 213 -5.08 -20.77 4.96
N GLU A 214 -4.29 -20.09 4.13
CA GLU A 214 -3.85 -18.71 4.33
C GLU A 214 -4.59 -17.68 3.45
N GLY A 215 -5.71 -18.04 2.81
CA GLY A 215 -6.50 -17.07 2.05
C GLY A 215 -7.31 -17.64 0.90
N ARG A 216 -7.45 -16.85 -0.17
CA ARG A 216 -8.19 -17.24 -1.38
C ARG A 216 -7.37 -16.92 -2.61
N SER A 217 -7.45 -17.78 -3.61
CA SER A 217 -6.77 -17.59 -4.90
C SER A 217 -7.81 -17.67 -6.02
N ILE A 218 -7.80 -16.70 -6.94
CA ILE A 218 -8.83 -16.56 -7.97
C ILE A 218 -8.19 -16.59 -9.37
N GLN A 219 -8.74 -17.41 -10.26
CA GLN A 219 -8.33 -17.49 -11.66
C GLN A 219 -9.52 -17.34 -12.61
N LYS A 220 -9.35 -16.54 -13.66
CA LYS A 220 -10.34 -16.35 -14.72
C LYS A 220 -10.21 -17.43 -15.78
N PHE A 221 -11.32 -17.97 -16.27
CA PHE A 221 -11.36 -18.81 -17.48
C PHE A 221 -12.54 -18.43 -18.39
N ILE A 222 -12.50 -18.92 -19.63
CA ILE A 222 -13.51 -18.71 -20.66
C ILE A 222 -14.11 -20.08 -21.01
N LYS A 223 -15.44 -20.19 -20.99
CA LYS A 223 -16.20 -21.37 -21.45
C LYS A 223 -16.69 -21.13 -22.87
N GLU A 224 -16.41 -22.08 -23.76
CA GLU A 224 -16.95 -22.13 -25.13
C GLU A 224 -18.28 -22.85 -25.22
#